data_AF-A0A6L5FHI5-F1
#
_entry.id   AF-A0A6L5FHI5-F1
#
_cell.length_a   1.000
_cell.length_b   1.000
_cell.length_c   1.000
_cell.angle_alpha   90.00
_cell.angle_beta   90.00
_cell.angle_gamma   90.00
#
_symmetry.space_group_name_H-M   'P 1'
#
loop_
_entity.id
_entity.type
_entity.pdbx_description
1 polymer ?
#
loop_
_entity_poly.entity_id
_entity_poly.type
_entity_poly.pdbx_seq_one_letter_code
_entity_poly.pdbx_strand_id
1 'polypeptide(L)'
;MSTSLALHSYLGLVLVGFLPSEIWRWLGVLLGRSLDEDSEIVLWVRAVATALVAGVIARIVLFPPGGLAGVPLEIRLGAIGCGLAAFFLLRRSPFGGLIVGEAALVIGAIAAGR
;
A
#
# COMPACT_ATOMS: atom_id res chain seq x y z
N MET A 1 -37.29 -7.61 3.12
CA MET A 1 -36.19 -8.29 3.84
C MET A 1 -34.79 -8.01 3.25
N SER A 2 -34.63 -7.68 1.96
CA SER A 2 -33.30 -7.35 1.38
C SER A 2 -32.70 -6.01 1.87
N THR A 3 -33.52 -4.98 2.06
CA THR A 3 -33.06 -3.63 2.45
C THR A 3 -32.53 -3.54 3.88
N SER A 4 -33.07 -4.33 4.82
CA SER A 4 -32.55 -4.34 6.19
C SER A 4 -31.14 -4.95 6.20
N LEU A 5 -30.91 -6.08 5.54
CA LEU A 5 -29.59 -6.72 5.45
C LEU A 5 -28.53 -5.75 4.89
N ALA A 6 -28.87 -5.01 3.84
CA ALA A 6 -27.99 -4.01 3.23
C ALA A 6 -27.60 -2.91 4.23
N LEU A 7 -28.55 -2.37 5.00
CA LEU A 7 -28.28 -1.35 6.02
C LEU A 7 -27.31 -1.87 7.09
N HIS A 8 -27.47 -3.11 7.55
CA HIS A 8 -26.54 -3.72 8.51
C HIS A 8 -25.12 -3.85 7.93
N SER A 9 -24.98 -4.21 6.65
CA SER A 9 -23.67 -4.27 5.98
C SER A 9 -23.03 -2.88 5.85
N TYR A 10 -23.79 -1.85 5.49
CA TYR A 10 -23.28 -0.47 5.43
C TYR A 10 -22.89 0.06 6.81
N LEU A 11 -23.71 -0.20 7.84
CA LEU A 11 -23.39 0.16 9.22
C LEU A 11 -22.11 -0.55 9.69
N GLY A 12 -21.95 -1.84 9.37
CA GLY A 12 -20.73 -2.59 9.65
C GLY A 12 -19.50 -1.98 8.96
N LEU A 13 -19.62 -1.60 7.69
CA LEU A 13 -18.54 -0.97 6.93
C LEU A 13 -18.15 0.40 7.53
N VAL A 14 -19.13 1.19 7.96
CA VAL A 14 -18.88 2.49 8.61
C VAL A 14 -18.24 2.29 9.98
N LEU A 15 -18.77 1.40 10.81
CA LEU A 15 -18.32 1.21 12.19
C LEU A 15 -16.97 0.48 12.30
N VAL A 16 -16.69 -0.49 11.43
CA VAL A 16 -15.49 -1.34 11.51
C VAL A 16 -14.45 -0.97 10.45
N GLY A 17 -14.87 -0.54 9.26
CA GLY A 17 -13.94 -0.17 8.19
C GLY A 17 -13.52 1.30 8.25
N PHE A 18 -14.50 2.20 8.27
CA PHE A 18 -14.26 3.64 8.13
C PHE A 18 -13.86 4.31 9.45
N LEU A 19 -14.71 4.20 10.48
CA LEU A 19 -14.56 4.93 11.74
C LEU A 19 -13.21 4.70 12.42
N PRO A 20 -12.70 3.46 12.58
CA PRO A 20 -11.43 3.24 13.24
C PRO A 20 -10.27 3.93 12.51
N SER A 21 -10.24 3.83 11.17
CA SER A 21 -9.21 4.48 10.34
C SER A 21 -9.27 6.01 10.47
N GLU A 22 -10.48 6.55 10.45
CA GLU A 22 -10.73 7.98 10.41
C GLU A 22 -10.50 8.65 11.79
N ILE A 23 -10.87 7.97 12.89
CA ILE A 23 -10.61 8.43 14.26
C ILE A 23 -9.11 8.67 14.47
N TRP A 24 -8.26 7.69 14.12
CA TRP A 24 -6.81 7.84 14.26
C TRP A 24 -6.24 8.91 13.33
N ARG A 25 -6.80 9.05 12.12
CA ARG A 25 -6.39 10.08 11.16
C ARG A 25 -6.63 11.49 11.70
N TRP A 26 -7.82 11.76 12.24
CA TRP A 26 -8.13 13.07 12.82
C TRP A 26 -7.40 13.34 14.12
N LEU A 27 -7.21 12.33 14.98
CA LEU A 27 -6.37 12.47 16.17
C LEU A 27 -4.93 12.87 15.81
N GLY A 28 -4.36 12.25 14.77
CA GLY A 28 -3.05 12.62 14.25
C GLY A 28 -2.99 14.07 13.76
N VAL A 29 -4.02 14.55 13.06
CA VAL A 29 -4.11 15.97 12.61
C VAL A 29 -4.22 16.93 13.80
N LEU A 30 -5.04 16.59 14.81
CA LEU A 30 -5.25 17.45 15.98
C LEU A 30 -3.99 17.53 16.86
N LEU A 31 -3.35 16.39 17.12
CA LEU A 31 -2.15 16.31 17.95
C LEU A 31 -0.89 16.80 17.21
N GLY A 32 -0.83 16.60 15.88
CA GLY A 32 0.32 16.97 15.06
C GLY A 32 0.50 18.47 14.83
N ARG A 33 -0.56 19.28 15.00
CA ARG A 33 -0.53 20.73 14.76
C ARG A 33 0.48 21.51 15.62
N SER A 34 0.82 20.98 16.78
CA SER A 34 1.73 21.63 17.73
C SER A 34 3.11 20.97 17.78
N LEU A 35 3.35 19.95 16.94
CA LEU A 35 4.63 19.25 16.90
C LEU A 35 5.58 19.97 15.94
N ASP A 36 6.81 20.17 16.39
CA ASP A 36 7.88 20.66 15.52
C ASP A 36 8.35 19.52 14.59
N GLU A 37 8.28 19.76 13.28
CA GLU A 37 8.63 18.77 12.25
C GLU A 37 10.12 18.40 12.27
N ASP A 38 10.96 19.31 12.78
CA ASP A 38 12.40 19.12 12.93
C ASP A 38 12.78 18.50 14.30
N SER A 39 11.79 18.22 15.16
CA SER A 39 12.01 17.50 16.42
C SER A 39 12.50 16.07 16.16
N GLU A 40 13.53 15.66 16.90
CA GLU A 40 14.10 14.32 16.84
C GLU A 40 13.05 13.21 17.01
N ILE A 41 12.03 13.44 17.85
CA ILE A 41 10.93 12.49 18.07
C ILE A 41 10.08 12.35 16.80
N VAL A 42 9.75 13.46 16.13
CA VAL A 42 8.92 13.43 14.91
C VAL A 42 9.69 12.79 13.75
N LEU A 43 10.98 13.11 13.61
CA LEU A 43 11.89 12.46 12.66
C LEU A 43 11.95 10.94 12.91
N TRP A 44 12.08 10.52 14.17
CA TRP A 44 12.09 9.11 14.56
C TRP A 44 10.78 8.42 14.21
N VAL A 45 9.62 9.00 14.56
CA VAL A 45 8.30 8.43 14.23
C VAL A 45 8.15 8.29 12.71
N ARG A 46 8.56 9.30 11.92
CA ARG A 46 8.49 9.25 10.45
C ARG A 46 9.37 8.16 9.86
N ALA A 47 10.57 7.97 10.41
CA ALA A 47 11.47 6.89 10.02
C ALA A 47 10.86 5.52 10.33
N VAL A 48 10.31 5.34 11.54
CA VAL A 48 9.62 4.10 11.95
C VAL A 48 8.42 3.82 11.05
N ALA A 49 7.56 4.81 10.79
CA ALA A 49 6.40 4.66 9.91
C ALA A 49 6.81 4.22 8.49
N THR A 50 7.85 4.85 7.93
CA THR A 50 8.37 4.50 6.60
C THR A 50 8.96 3.08 6.59
N ALA A 51 9.71 2.71 7.63
CA ALA A 51 10.29 1.38 7.80
C ALA A 51 9.22 0.28 7.94
N LEU A 52 8.13 0.57 8.66
CA LEU A 52 7.00 -0.35 8.79
C LEU A 52 6.32 -0.59 7.43
N VAL A 53 6.05 0.47 6.67
CA VAL A 53 5.46 0.34 5.32
C VAL A 53 6.38 -0.45 4.40
N ALA A 54 7.68 -0.13 4.37
CA ALA A 54 8.66 -0.87 3.59
C ALA A 54 8.76 -2.34 4.01
N GLY A 55 8.71 -2.63 5.31
CA GLY A 55 8.71 -3.98 5.85
C GLY A 55 7.48 -4.79 5.46
N VAL A 56 6.30 -4.18 5.46
CA VAL A 56 5.06 -4.82 4.99
C VAL A 56 5.12 -5.11 3.50
N ILE A 57 5.61 -4.17 2.69
CA ILE A 57 5.81 -4.39 1.24
C ILE A 57 6.80 -5.54 1.02
N ALA A 58 7.94 -5.53 1.70
CA ALA A 58 8.93 -6.61 1.62
C ALA A 58 8.34 -7.97 2.02
N ARG A 59 7.51 -8.02 3.06
CA ARG A 59 6.79 -9.24 3.47
C ARG A 59 5.87 -9.75 2.36
N ILE A 60 5.11 -8.89 1.70
CA ILE A 60 4.21 -9.28 0.60
C ILE A 60 5.02 -9.78 -0.61
N VAL A 61 6.17 -9.15 -0.89
CA VAL A 61 7.05 -9.54 -2.00
C VAL A 61 7.77 -10.87 -1.73
N LEU A 62 8.18 -11.15 -0.49
CA LEU A 62 8.87 -12.39 -0.16
C LEU A 62 7.90 -13.54 0.14
N PHE A 63 6.80 -13.24 0.83
CA PHE A 63 5.77 -14.18 1.28
C PHE A 63 4.39 -13.74 0.76
N PRO A 64 4.12 -13.97 -0.53
CA PRO A 64 2.94 -13.44 -1.21
C PRO A 64 1.65 -14.13 -0.72
N PRO A 65 0.62 -13.36 -0.33
CA PRO A 65 -0.70 -13.92 -0.08
C PRO A 65 -1.52 -14.07 -1.38
N GLY A 66 -2.47 -15.00 -1.38
CA GLY A 66 -3.52 -15.10 -2.41
C GLY A 66 -3.00 -15.40 -3.83
N GLY A 67 -3.56 -14.73 -4.83
CA GLY A 67 -3.26 -14.97 -6.26
C GLY A 67 -1.80 -14.73 -6.68
N LEU A 68 -1.02 -14.01 -5.86
CA LEU A 68 0.42 -13.82 -6.09
C LEU A 68 1.27 -15.01 -5.62
N ALA A 69 0.69 -15.98 -4.91
CA ALA A 69 1.42 -17.17 -4.40
C ALA A 69 2.02 -18.03 -5.51
N GLY A 70 1.41 -18.01 -6.70
CA GLY A 70 1.96 -18.68 -7.86
C GLY A 70 3.18 -17.96 -8.44
N VAL A 71 3.26 -16.63 -8.35
CA VAL A 71 4.21 -15.85 -9.15
C VAL A 71 5.65 -16.01 -8.61
N PRO A 72 6.64 -16.38 -9.44
CA PRO A 72 8.03 -16.53 -9.04
C PRO A 72 8.60 -15.24 -8.47
N LEU A 73 9.64 -15.34 -7.63
CA LEU A 73 10.26 -14.17 -7.00
C LEU A 73 10.93 -13.27 -8.05
N GLU A 74 11.52 -13.87 -9.08
CA GLU A 74 12.25 -13.18 -10.16
C GLU A 74 11.34 -12.22 -10.92
N ILE A 75 10.10 -12.66 -11.21
CA ILE A 75 9.11 -11.84 -11.91
C ILE A 75 8.65 -10.68 -11.03
N ARG A 76 8.47 -10.92 -9.73
CA ARG A 76 8.07 -9.88 -8.78
C ARG A 76 9.15 -8.82 -8.61
N LEU A 77 10.41 -9.25 -8.44
CA LEU A 77 11.55 -8.34 -8.36
C LEU A 77 11.76 -7.59 -9.68
N GLY A 78 11.60 -8.26 -10.81
CA GLY A 78 11.64 -7.65 -12.14
C GLY A 78 10.57 -6.57 -12.31
N ALA A 79 9.32 -6.86 -11.92
CA ALA A 79 8.22 -5.89 -11.97
C ALA A 79 8.47 -4.66 -11.08
N ILE A 80 9.01 -4.86 -9.87
CA ILE A 80 9.44 -3.75 -8.99
C ILE A 80 10.52 -2.92 -9.68
N GLY A 81 11.51 -3.57 -10.28
CA GLY A 81 12.57 -2.90 -11.04
C GLY A 81 12.04 -2.09 -12.21
N CYS A 82 11.10 -2.65 -12.99
CA CYS A 82 10.44 -1.97 -14.11
C CYS A 82 9.65 -0.74 -13.63
N GLY A 83 8.88 -0.87 -12.55
CA GLY A 83 8.13 0.25 -11.98
C GLY A 83 9.05 1.36 -11.48
N LEU A 84 10.16 1.00 -10.82
CA LEU A 84 11.16 1.96 -10.36
C LEU A 84 11.87 2.66 -11.52
N ALA A 85 12.24 1.93 -12.57
CA ALA A 85 12.84 2.51 -13.77
C ALA A 85 11.85 3.48 -14.45
N ALA A 86 10.59 3.07 -14.60
CA ALA A 86 9.55 3.91 -15.16
C ALA A 86 9.29 5.18 -14.34
N PHE A 87 9.34 5.09 -13.00
CA PHE A 87 9.25 6.27 -12.14
C PHE A 87 10.31 7.32 -12.51
N PHE A 88 11.58 6.91 -12.66
CA PHE A 88 12.65 7.84 -13.04
C PHE A 88 12.50 8.37 -14.46
N LEU A 89 12.12 7.51 -15.42
CA LEU A 89 11.92 7.89 -16.82
C LEU A 89 10.73 8.83 -17.02
N LEU A 90 9.66 8.65 -16.25
CA LEU A 90 8.42 9.43 -16.31
C LEU A 90 8.43 10.66 -15.38
N ARG A 91 9.60 11.29 -15.23
CA ARG A 91 9.78 12.53 -14.45
C ARG A 91 9.39 12.39 -12.97
N ARG A 92 9.72 11.25 -12.35
CA ARG A 92 9.39 10.93 -10.94
C ARG A 92 7.88 10.89 -10.68
N SER A 93 7.11 10.40 -11.65
CA SER A 93 5.67 10.17 -11.51
C SER A 93 5.39 8.85 -10.77
N PRO A 94 4.81 8.88 -9.55
CA PRO A 94 4.49 7.66 -8.81
C PRO A 94 3.49 6.77 -9.56
N PHE A 95 2.48 7.39 -10.16
CA PHE A 95 1.44 6.68 -10.93
C PHE A 95 2.02 6.01 -12.17
N GLY A 96 2.94 6.68 -12.87
CA GLY A 96 3.62 6.10 -14.02
C GLY A 96 4.42 4.85 -13.67
N GLY A 97 5.18 4.90 -12.57
CA GLY A 97 5.89 3.74 -12.04
C GLY A 97 4.95 2.60 -11.63
N LEU A 98 3.84 2.92 -10.94
CA LEU A 98 2.85 1.94 -10.52
C LEU A 98 2.24 1.18 -11.70
N ILE A 99 1.74 1.91 -12.70
CA ILE A 99 1.08 1.31 -13.88
C ILE A 99 2.06 0.39 -14.63
N VAL A 100 3.29 0.82 -14.82
CA VAL A 100 4.30 0.01 -15.51
C VAL A 100 4.71 -1.21 -14.68
N GLY A 101 4.88 -1.05 -13.37
CA GLY A 101 5.20 -2.16 -12.47
C GLY A 101 4.09 -3.21 -12.43
N GLU A 102 2.82 -2.80 -12.31
CA GLU A 102 1.67 -3.70 -12.34
C GLU A 102 1.54 -4.41 -13.69
N ALA A 103 1.66 -3.67 -14.80
CA ALA A 103 1.63 -4.27 -16.14
C ALA A 103 2.75 -5.32 -16.31
N ALA A 104 3.97 -5.01 -15.87
CA ALA A 104 5.08 -5.94 -15.92
C ALA A 104 4.83 -7.20 -15.07
N LEU A 105 4.22 -7.03 -13.89
CA LEU A 105 3.86 -8.15 -13.02
C LEU A 105 2.81 -9.05 -13.66
N VAL A 106 1.74 -8.47 -14.21
CA VAL A 106 0.64 -9.20 -14.85
C VAL A 106 1.14 -9.93 -16.11
N ILE A 107 1.86 -9.24 -16.98
CA ILE A 107 2.43 -9.83 -18.20
C ILE A 107 3.39 -10.98 -17.83
N GLY A 108 4.25 -10.78 -16.83
CA GLY A 108 5.16 -11.80 -16.36
C GLY A 108 4.44 -13.01 -15.77
N ALA A 109 3.38 -12.81 -14.99
CA ALA A 109 2.56 -13.90 -14.45
C ALA A 109 1.92 -14.74 -15.57
N ILE A 110 1.30 -14.08 -16.54
CA ILE A 110 0.67 -14.75 -17.70
C ILE A 110 1.71 -15.51 -18.52
N ALA A 111 2.87 -14.89 -18.80
CA ALA A 111 3.95 -15.53 -19.54
C ALA A 111 4.52 -16.77 -18.84
N ALA A 112 4.45 -16.80 -17.51
CA ALA A 112 4.85 -17.95 -16.71
C ALA A 112 3.75 -19.02 -16.56
N GLY A 113 2.63 -18.89 -17.28
CA GLY A 113 1.52 -19.83 -17.32
C GLY A 113 0.67 -19.84 -16.05
N ARG A 114 0.55 -18.71 -15.36
CA ARG A 114 -0.20 -18.57 -14.10
C ARG A 114 -1.27 -17.49 -14.16
#